data_AF-A0A840GFC5-F1
#
_entry.id   AF-A0A840GFC5-F1
#
_cell.length_a   1.000
_cell.length_b   1.000
_cell.length_c   1.000
_cell.angle_alpha   90.00
_cell.angle_beta   90.00
_cell.angle_gamma   90.00
#
_symmetry.space_group_name_H-M   'P 1'
#
loop_
_entity.id
_entity.type
_entity.pdbx_description
1 polymer ?
#
loop_
_entity_poly.entity_id
_entity_poly.type
_entity_poly.pdbx_seq_one_letter_code
_entity_poly.pdbx_strand_id
1 'polypeptide(L)'
;MVQSAAVDRSGAADMSLPIWPSLLPTPKLPIEIETDDATARTDMEDGAAIVRRVKTMIVTNYAATVDFTREQMQIFEAWHRHYLHDGADWFDMPVASGSGIYRAEARFKKGAIKSKLIAGAVFAVTFEFETRNRPVLSKAALDALINP
;
A
#
# COMPACT_ATOMS: atom_id res chain seq x y z
N MET A 1 43.06 -24.59 -3.55
CA MET A 1 41.85 -25.41 -3.76
C MET A 1 40.90 -25.03 -2.63
N VAL A 2 39.93 -24.17 -2.93
CA VAL A 2 39.14 -23.42 -1.94
C VAL A 2 37.96 -24.28 -1.49
N GLN A 3 37.89 -24.57 -0.19
CA GLN A 3 36.73 -25.14 0.48
C GLN A 3 35.58 -24.12 0.39
N SER A 4 34.53 -24.42 -0.39
CA SER A 4 33.27 -23.69 -0.34
C SER A 4 32.35 -24.36 0.67
N ALA A 5 32.10 -23.65 1.77
CA ALA A 5 31.08 -23.98 2.75
C ALA A 5 29.70 -23.97 2.09
N ALA A 6 29.00 -25.09 2.18
CA ALA A 6 27.57 -25.15 1.91
C ALA A 6 26.85 -24.38 3.02
N VAL A 7 26.49 -23.12 2.74
CA VAL A 7 25.52 -22.38 3.52
C VAL A 7 24.15 -22.99 3.22
N ASP A 8 23.67 -23.76 4.18
CA ASP A 8 22.28 -24.15 4.35
C ASP A 8 21.38 -22.90 4.21
N ARG A 9 20.62 -22.82 3.11
CA ARG A 9 19.58 -21.81 2.91
C ARG A 9 18.29 -22.30 3.59
N SER A 10 18.35 -22.47 4.91
CA SER A 10 17.16 -22.61 5.74
C SER A 10 16.48 -21.23 5.85
N GLY A 11 15.43 -21.00 5.07
CA GLY A 11 14.69 -19.73 5.15
C GLY A 11 13.63 -19.51 4.07
N ALA A 12 12.91 -20.54 3.64
CA ALA A 12 11.60 -20.33 3.03
C ALA A 12 10.61 -19.99 4.16
N ALA A 13 10.67 -18.76 4.68
CA ALA A 13 9.63 -18.23 5.54
C ALA A 13 8.36 -18.06 4.70
N ASP A 14 7.28 -18.62 5.20
CA ASP A 14 5.88 -18.46 4.82
C ASP A 14 5.60 -17.35 3.78
N MET A 15 4.95 -17.69 2.65
CA MET A 15 4.53 -16.76 1.59
C MET A 15 3.38 -15.82 2.02
N SER A 16 3.29 -15.50 3.31
CA SER A 16 2.32 -14.58 3.88
C SER A 16 2.94 -13.20 4.04
N LEU A 17 2.26 -12.16 3.54
CA LEU A 17 2.70 -10.78 3.73
C LEU A 17 2.70 -10.40 5.21
N PRO A 18 3.64 -9.56 5.68
CA PRO A 18 3.54 -8.91 6.99
C PRO A 18 2.18 -8.22 7.13
N ILE A 19 1.58 -8.31 8.33
CA ILE A 19 0.26 -7.75 8.59
C ILE A 19 0.41 -6.45 9.39
N TRP A 20 -0.39 -5.44 9.06
CA TRP A 20 -0.57 -4.25 9.89
C TRP A 20 -0.88 -4.66 11.34
N PRO A 21 -0.02 -4.31 12.32
CA PRO A 21 -0.18 -4.80 13.69
C PRO A 21 -1.53 -4.39 14.29
N SER A 22 -2.23 -5.34 14.92
CA SER A 22 -3.56 -5.11 15.50
C SER A 22 -3.58 -4.10 16.66
N LEU A 23 -2.43 -3.87 17.30
CA LEU A 23 -2.23 -2.86 18.34
C LEU A 23 -2.15 -1.43 17.77
N LEU A 24 -1.90 -1.30 16.46
CA LEU A 24 -1.91 -0.01 15.79
C LEU A 24 -3.33 0.33 15.33
N PRO A 25 -3.80 1.57 15.57
CA PRO A 25 -5.12 1.99 15.13
C PRO A 25 -5.23 1.92 13.61
N THR A 26 -6.45 1.65 13.12
CA THR A 26 -6.72 1.68 11.69
C THR A 26 -6.46 3.09 11.15
N PRO A 27 -5.68 3.23 10.08
CA PRO A 27 -5.37 4.53 9.52
C PRO A 27 -6.63 5.27 9.08
N LYS A 28 -6.73 6.56 9.43
CA LYS A 28 -7.85 7.37 8.97
C LYS A 28 -7.70 7.58 7.45
N LEU A 29 -8.81 7.46 6.74
CA LEU A 29 -8.89 7.65 5.30
C LEU A 29 -8.21 8.95 4.85
N PRO A 30 -7.46 8.94 3.74
CA PRO A 30 -7.15 10.16 3.03
C PRO A 30 -8.38 10.78 2.38
N ILE A 31 -8.26 12.08 2.24
CA ILE A 31 -9.16 12.99 1.53
C ILE A 31 -8.96 12.88 0.00
N GLU A 32 -7.96 12.11 -0.48
CA GLU A 32 -7.49 12.08 -1.86
C GLU A 32 -7.08 10.65 -2.31
N ILE A 33 -7.53 10.24 -3.49
CA ILE A 33 -7.25 8.93 -4.10
C ILE A 33 -6.76 9.19 -5.53
N GLU A 34 -5.50 8.86 -5.82
CA GLU A 34 -4.93 8.98 -7.16
C GLU A 34 -4.67 7.60 -7.74
N THR A 35 -5.21 7.34 -8.94
CA THR A 35 -4.96 6.09 -9.65
C THR A 35 -3.91 6.33 -10.72
N ASP A 36 -2.88 5.49 -10.76
CA ASP A 36 -1.84 5.58 -11.78
C ASP A 36 -2.38 5.22 -13.17
N ASP A 37 -1.94 5.92 -14.20
CA ASP A 37 -2.41 5.70 -15.57
C ASP A 37 -1.95 4.33 -16.08
N ALA A 38 -2.92 3.51 -16.46
CA ALA A 38 -2.67 2.19 -17.00
C ALA A 38 -2.32 2.21 -18.50
N THR A 39 -2.53 3.34 -19.16
CA THR A 39 -2.48 3.48 -20.63
C THR A 39 -1.45 4.49 -21.09
N ALA A 40 -0.70 4.15 -22.13
CA ALA A 40 0.13 5.10 -22.85
C ALA A 40 -0.60 5.55 -24.12
N ARG A 41 -0.58 6.85 -24.39
CA ARG A 41 -1.10 7.47 -25.61
C ARG A 41 0.07 7.93 -26.49
N THR A 42 -0.03 7.66 -27.78
CA THR A 42 0.91 8.17 -28.78
C THR A 42 0.11 8.93 -29.82
N ASP A 43 0.37 10.23 -29.91
CA ASP A 43 -0.22 11.08 -30.95
C ASP A 43 0.53 10.85 -32.27
N MET A 44 -0.22 10.90 -33.37
CA MET A 44 0.31 10.73 -34.72
C MET A 44 0.24 12.06 -35.46
N GLU A 45 1.19 12.28 -36.38
CA GLU A 45 1.23 13.48 -37.23
C GLU A 45 -0.02 13.59 -38.10
N ASP A 46 -0.60 12.46 -38.48
CA ASP A 46 -1.91 12.36 -39.12
C ASP A 46 -2.64 11.10 -38.66
N GLY A 47 -3.95 11.19 -38.39
CA GLY A 47 -4.80 10.08 -37.94
C GLY A 47 -5.12 10.03 -36.43
N ALA A 48 -5.85 8.99 -36.02
CA ALA A 48 -6.31 8.84 -34.63
C ALA A 48 -5.18 8.34 -33.72
N ALA A 49 -5.06 8.96 -32.54
CA ALA A 49 -4.07 8.57 -31.53
C ALA A 49 -4.24 7.11 -31.09
N ILE A 50 -3.12 6.41 -30.93
CA ILE A 50 -3.11 5.03 -30.44
C ILE A 50 -3.01 5.03 -28.93
N VAL A 51 -3.92 4.32 -28.27
CA VAL A 51 -3.92 4.11 -26.81
C VAL A 51 -3.77 2.62 -26.53
N ARG A 52 -2.78 2.26 -25.71
CA ARG A 52 -2.55 0.87 -25.29
C ARG A 52 -2.38 0.78 -23.79
N ARG A 53 -2.87 -0.30 -23.18
CA ARG A 53 -2.61 -0.62 -21.77
C ARG A 53 -1.17 -1.09 -21.63
N VAL A 54 -0.38 -0.40 -20.82
CA VAL A 54 1.04 -0.68 -20.58
C VAL A 54 1.31 -1.29 -19.21
N LYS A 55 0.38 -1.14 -18.25
CA LYS A 55 0.49 -1.71 -16.90
C LYS A 55 -0.54 -2.82 -16.70
N THR A 56 -0.06 -4.00 -16.31
CA THR A 56 -0.92 -5.14 -15.96
C THR A 56 -1.60 -4.91 -14.61
N MET A 57 -0.83 -4.45 -13.61
CA MET A 57 -1.35 -4.06 -12.30
C MET A 57 -1.42 -2.53 -12.20
N ILE A 58 -2.60 -2.04 -11.83
CA ILE A 58 -2.79 -0.63 -11.50
C ILE A 58 -2.51 -0.48 -10.02
N VAL A 59 -1.61 0.42 -9.70
CA VAL A 59 -1.31 0.81 -8.33
C VAL A 59 -2.14 2.06 -8.02
N THR A 60 -2.76 2.09 -6.84
CA THR A 60 -3.48 3.28 -6.36
C THR A 60 -2.70 3.92 -5.23
N ASN A 61 -2.47 5.22 -5.33
CA ASN A 61 -1.78 6.01 -4.34
C ASN A 61 -2.77 6.59 -3.33
N TYR A 62 -2.39 6.54 -2.06
CA TYR A 62 -3.16 7.05 -0.94
C TYR A 62 -2.23 7.85 -0.01
N ALA A 63 -2.75 8.89 0.62
CA ALA A 63 -2.19 9.43 1.84
C ALA A 63 -2.92 8.82 3.05
N ALA A 64 -2.42 8.93 4.27
CA ALA A 64 -3.22 8.66 5.46
C ALA A 64 -2.62 9.37 6.65
N THR A 65 -3.46 9.57 7.68
CA THR A 65 -3.05 10.12 8.96
C THR A 65 -3.52 9.21 10.08
N VAL A 66 -2.64 8.96 11.04
CA VAL A 66 -2.90 8.09 12.19
C VAL A 66 -2.32 8.72 13.43
N ASP A 67 -3.09 8.72 14.51
CA ASP A 67 -2.62 9.22 15.80
C ASP A 67 -2.15 8.02 16.64
N PHE A 68 -0.86 8.01 17.01
CA PHE A 68 -0.26 6.97 17.84
C PHE A 68 0.01 7.48 19.24
N THR A 69 -0.27 6.66 20.25
CA THR A 69 0.32 6.83 21.58
C THR A 69 1.84 6.57 21.52
N ARG A 70 2.55 6.92 22.59
CA ARG A 70 4.00 6.63 22.69
C ARG A 70 4.34 5.15 22.48
N GLU A 71 3.54 4.25 23.04
CA GLU A 71 3.75 2.80 22.87
C GLU A 71 3.48 2.35 21.43
N GLN A 72 2.40 2.84 20.82
CA GLN A 72 2.08 2.55 19.42
C GLN A 72 3.15 3.08 18.46
N MET A 73 3.75 4.24 18.76
CA MET A 73 4.86 4.78 17.97
C MET A 73 6.07 3.85 18.00
N GLN A 74 6.44 3.32 19.18
CA GLN A 74 7.54 2.36 19.31
C GLN A 74 7.26 1.06 18.55
N ILE A 75 6.04 0.54 18.64
CA ILE A 75 5.61 -0.65 17.89
C ILE A 75 5.71 -0.38 16.38
N PHE A 76 5.23 0.77 15.92
CA PHE A 76 5.26 1.14 14.51
C PHE A 76 6.68 1.22 13.96
N GLU A 77 7.60 1.90 14.67
CA GLU A 77 9.00 2.03 14.25
C GLU A 77 9.70 0.67 14.19
N ALA A 78 9.52 -0.17 15.21
CA ALA A 78 10.09 -1.51 15.25
C ALA A 78 9.54 -2.40 14.13
N TRP A 79 8.22 -2.40 13.94
CA TRP A 79 7.58 -3.18 12.88
C TRP A 79 8.01 -2.72 11.49
N HIS A 80 8.01 -1.41 11.23
CA HIS A 80 8.45 -0.83 9.96
C HIS A 80 9.89 -1.22 9.61
N ARG A 81 10.79 -1.19 10.59
CA ARG A 81 12.19 -1.58 10.40
C ARG A 81 12.37 -3.08 10.20
N HIS A 82 11.77 -3.89 11.08
CA HIS A 82 12.07 -5.32 11.17
C HIS A 82 11.26 -6.19 10.21
N TYR A 83 10.02 -5.80 9.89
CA TYR A 83 9.14 -6.59 9.02
C TYR A 83 9.05 -6.04 7.61
N LEU A 84 9.24 -4.72 7.41
CA LEU A 84 9.07 -4.09 6.10
C LEU A 84 10.37 -3.62 5.44
N HIS A 85 11.52 -3.89 6.06
CA HIS A 85 12.83 -3.42 5.58
C HIS A 85 12.81 -1.91 5.30
N ASP A 86 12.36 -1.14 6.29
CA ASP A 86 12.19 0.31 6.20
C ASP A 86 11.23 0.77 5.08
N GLY A 87 10.19 -0.03 4.82
CA GLY A 87 9.11 0.28 3.89
C GLY A 87 9.34 -0.21 2.45
N ALA A 88 10.38 -1.01 2.22
CA ALA A 88 10.66 -1.61 0.90
C ALA A 88 9.66 -2.71 0.51
N ASP A 89 9.09 -3.39 1.50
CA ASP A 89 8.24 -4.57 1.29
C ASP A 89 6.75 -4.24 1.27
N TRP A 90 6.00 -5.13 0.60
CA TRP A 90 4.54 -5.14 0.61
C TRP A 90 4.02 -5.74 1.92
N PHE A 91 2.90 -5.22 2.41
CA PHE A 91 2.23 -5.69 3.63
C PHE A 91 0.72 -5.64 3.48
N ASP A 92 0.00 -6.41 4.29
CA ASP A 92 -1.45 -6.43 4.29
C ASP A 92 -2.01 -5.42 5.32
N MET A 93 -2.75 -4.43 4.81
CA MET A 93 -3.21 -3.26 5.53
C MET A 93 -4.73 -3.12 5.46
N PRO A 94 -5.41 -2.76 6.57
CA PRO A 94 -6.78 -2.28 6.49
C PRO A 94 -6.80 -0.90 5.81
N VAL A 95 -7.43 -0.84 4.64
CA VAL A 95 -7.63 0.38 3.87
C VAL A 95 -9.12 0.65 3.83
N ALA A 96 -9.50 1.86 4.22
CA ALA A 96 -10.87 2.29 4.06
C ALA A 96 -11.09 2.84 2.63
N SER A 97 -12.32 2.80 2.12
CA SER A 97 -12.75 3.41 0.87
C SER A 97 -14.24 3.76 0.96
N GLY A 98 -14.81 4.30 -0.13
CA GLY A 98 -16.23 4.67 -0.19
C GLY A 98 -17.21 3.52 0.10
N SER A 99 -16.76 2.27 -0.03
CA SER A 99 -17.55 1.06 0.26
C SER A 99 -17.31 0.47 1.66
N GLY A 100 -16.48 1.08 2.50
CA GLY A 100 -16.09 0.58 3.83
C GLY A 100 -14.60 0.20 3.95
N ILE A 101 -14.26 -0.58 4.98
CA ILE A 101 -12.88 -1.05 5.23
C ILE A 101 -12.67 -2.39 4.52
N TYR A 102 -11.59 -2.50 3.76
CA TYR A 102 -11.14 -3.73 3.12
C TYR A 102 -9.65 -3.95 3.41
N ARG A 103 -9.14 -5.15 3.10
CA ARG A 103 -7.71 -5.48 3.23
C ARG A 103 -7.03 -5.33 1.87
N ALA A 104 -5.92 -4.61 1.85
CA ALA A 104 -5.16 -4.33 0.64
C ALA A 104 -3.69 -4.66 0.85
N GLU A 105 -3.04 -5.11 -0.22
CA GLU A 105 -1.59 -5.23 -0.25
C GLU A 105 -1.01 -3.84 -0.50
N ALA A 106 -0.43 -3.25 0.54
CA ALA A 106 0.09 -1.90 0.57
C ALA A 106 1.62 -1.87 0.63
N ARG A 107 2.22 -0.77 0.18
CA ARG A 107 3.64 -0.47 0.35
C ARG A 107 3.82 1.02 0.60
N PHE A 108 4.71 1.39 1.52
CA PHE A 108 5.00 2.80 1.78
C PHE A 108 5.78 3.44 0.63
N LYS A 109 5.47 4.71 0.31
CA LYS A 109 6.29 5.50 -0.59
C LYS A 109 7.57 5.96 0.12
N LYS A 110 8.68 5.95 -0.61
CA LYS A 110 9.99 6.37 -0.10
C LYS A 110 9.93 7.79 0.46
N GLY A 111 10.32 7.95 1.72
CA GLY A 111 10.41 9.26 2.38
C GLY A 111 9.05 9.92 2.68
N ALA A 112 7.94 9.18 2.56
CA ALA A 112 6.61 9.72 2.75
C ALA A 112 6.12 9.67 4.21
N ILE A 113 6.78 8.93 5.09
CA ILE A 113 6.40 8.82 6.51
C ILE A 113 6.92 10.05 7.27
N LYS A 114 6.01 10.78 7.92
CA LYS A 114 6.32 11.93 8.77
C LYS A 114 5.60 11.78 10.10
N SER A 115 6.27 12.11 11.19
CA SER A 115 5.67 12.10 12.53
C SER A 115 5.78 13.49 13.17
N LYS A 116 4.71 13.91 13.85
CA LYS A 116 4.66 15.16 14.61
C LYS A 116 4.03 14.91 15.97
N LEU A 117 4.71 15.35 17.03
CA LEU A 117 4.13 15.38 18.37
C LEU A 117 3.07 16.49 18.42
N ILE A 118 1.81 16.13 18.72
CA ILE A 118 0.68 17.08 18.71
C ILE A 118 0.21 17.48 20.11
N ALA A 119 0.08 16.53 21.04
CA ALA A 119 -0.24 16.77 22.46
C ALA A 119 -0.06 15.49 23.28
N GLY A 120 0.27 15.58 24.58
CA GLY A 120 0.12 14.46 25.53
C GLY A 120 0.83 13.15 25.15
N ALA A 121 1.99 13.22 24.49
CA ALA A 121 2.72 12.06 23.95
C ALA A 121 1.97 11.28 22.85
N VAL A 122 1.06 11.96 22.15
CA VAL A 122 0.41 11.48 20.93
C VAL A 122 1.15 12.02 19.70
N PHE A 123 1.49 11.12 18.80
CA PHE A 123 2.17 11.38 17.54
C PHE A 123 1.15 11.32 16.40
N ALA A 124 0.96 12.43 15.70
CA ALA A 124 0.28 12.43 14.41
C ALA A 124 1.28 11.93 13.36
N VAL A 125 1.06 10.73 12.84
CA VAL A 125 1.87 10.12 11.79
C VAL A 125 1.13 10.21 10.48
N THR A 126 1.75 10.84 9.49
CA THR A 126 1.24 10.90 8.12
C THR A 126 2.13 10.06 7.21
N PHE A 127 1.54 9.40 6.23
CA PHE A 127 2.29 8.63 5.24
C PHE A 127 1.56 8.55 3.92
N GLU A 128 2.34 8.41 2.83
CA GLU A 128 1.81 8.01 1.53
C GLU A 128 2.15 6.55 1.28
N PHE A 129 1.19 5.82 0.73
CA PHE A 129 1.33 4.41 0.41
C PHE A 129 0.63 4.11 -0.90
N GLU A 130 1.02 3.00 -1.48
CA GLU A 130 0.51 2.52 -2.74
C GLU A 130 -0.10 1.13 -2.52
N THR A 131 -1.25 0.85 -3.12
CA THR A 131 -1.88 -0.47 -3.00
C THR A 131 -1.94 -1.19 -4.34
N ARG A 132 -1.73 -2.49 -4.31
CA ARG A 132 -2.16 -3.41 -5.38
C ARG A 132 -3.45 -4.14 -4.94
N ASN A 133 -4.19 -4.64 -5.92
CA ASN A 133 -5.44 -5.40 -5.70
C ASN A 133 -6.56 -4.59 -5.00
N ARG A 134 -6.74 -3.31 -5.35
CA ARG A 134 -7.92 -2.56 -4.91
C ARG A 134 -9.20 -3.31 -5.35
N PRO A 135 -10.07 -3.73 -4.42
CA PRO A 135 -11.33 -4.35 -4.77
C PRO A 135 -12.22 -3.30 -5.44
N VAL A 136 -12.62 -3.60 -6.67
CA VAL A 136 -13.66 -2.88 -7.38
C VAL A 136 -14.88 -3.78 -7.49
N LEU A 137 -16.05 -3.19 -7.77
CA LEU A 137 -17.25 -3.97 -8.06
C LEU A 137 -16.94 -4.99 -9.16
N SER A 138 -17.38 -6.23 -8.95
CA SER A 138 -17.30 -7.23 -10.01
C SER A 138 -18.14 -6.77 -11.20
N LYS A 139 -17.76 -7.18 -12.41
CA LYS A 139 -18.51 -6.82 -13.62
C LYS A 139 -19.99 -7.20 -13.51
N ALA A 140 -20.30 -8.36 -12.94
CA ALA A 140 -21.68 -8.81 -12.74
C ALA A 140 -22.47 -7.91 -11.79
N ALA A 141 -21.87 -7.47 -10.68
CA ALA A 141 -22.51 -6.55 -9.74
C ALA A 141 -22.69 -5.15 -10.35
N LEU A 142 -21.73 -4.70 -11.16
CA LEU A 142 -21.82 -3.43 -11.88
C LEU A 142 -22.94 -3.46 -12.93
N ASP A 143 -22.99 -4.53 -13.73
CA ASP A 143 -23.98 -4.69 -14.81
C ASP A 143 -25.40 -4.68 -14.24
N ALA A 144 -25.63 -5.32 -13.08
CA ALA A 144 -26.94 -5.33 -12.40
C ALA A 144 -27.37 -3.94 -11.86
N LEU A 145 -26.41 -3.04 -11.59
CA LEU A 145 -26.69 -1.69 -11.09
C LEU A 145 -26.91 -0.68 -12.22
N ILE A 146 -26.19 -0.83 -13.34
CA ILE A 146 -26.23 0.10 -14.47
C ILE A 146 -27.28 -0.31 -15.51
N ASN A 147 -27.53 -1.61 -15.67
CA ASN A 147 -28.51 -2.17 -16.61
C ASN A 147 -29.49 -3.09 -15.85
N PRO A 148 -30.44 -2.52 -15.09
CA PRO A 148 -31.41 -3.30 -14.32
C PRO A 148 -32.41 -4.07 -15.19
#